data_AF-A0A256YK38-F1
#
_entry.id   AF-A0A256YK38-F1
#
_cell.length_a   1.000
_cell.length_b   1.000
_cell.length_c   1.000
_cell.angle_alpha   90.00
_cell.angle_beta   90.00
_cell.angle_gamma   90.00
#
_symmetry.space_group_name_H-M   'P 1'
#
loop_
_entity.id
_entity.type
_entity.pdbx_description
1 polymer ?
#
loop_
_entity_poly.entity_id
_entity_poly.type
_entity_poly.pdbx_seq_one_letter_code
_entity_poly.pdbx_strand_id
1 'polypeptide(L)' 'MNSLLDLVNEKNEMRLGDAARELNIDKRVLERCSKILENEKIIGIKYPLVGDPILMKEK' A
#
# COMPACT_ATOMS: atom_id res chain seq x y z
N MET A 1 11.45 8.49 -6.07
CA MET A 1 10.45 7.83 -6.93
C MET A 1 10.59 6.34 -6.70
N ASN A 2 10.23 5.87 -5.50
CA ASN A 2 9.13 4.92 -5.34
C ASN A 2 8.68 4.82 -3.87
N SER A 3 8.42 5.94 -3.20
CA SER A 3 8.28 5.99 -1.74
C SER A 3 7.28 4.99 -1.12
N LEU A 4 6.18 4.64 -1.81
CA LEU A 4 5.26 3.58 -1.35
C LEU A 4 5.84 2.17 -1.50
N LEU A 5 6.47 1.91 -2.64
CA LEU A 5 7.13 0.63 -2.93
C LEU A 5 8.32 0.41 -2.01
N ASP A 6 9.11 1.46 -1.77
CA ASP A 6 10.23 1.46 -0.83
C ASP A 6 9.71 1.12 0.57
N LEU A 7 8.61 1.76 1.02
CA LEU A 7 7.94 1.46 2.29
C LEU A 7 7.50 -0.01 2.40
N VAL A 8 6.82 -0.54 1.37
CA VAL A 8 6.32 -1.91 1.34
C VAL A 8 7.47 -2.91 1.30
N ASN A 9 8.55 -2.61 0.58
CA ASN A 9 9.75 -3.44 0.52
C ASN A 9 10.51 -3.48 1.85
N GLU A 10 10.60 -2.36 2.56
CA GLU A 10 11.26 -2.28 3.87
C GLU A 10 10.46 -2.98 4.98
N LYS A 11 9.14 -2.83 4.96
CA LYS A 11 8.25 -3.33 6.03
C LYS A 11 7.68 -4.72 5.78
N ASN A 12 7.85 -5.27 4.57
CA ASN A 12 7.19 -6.47 4.02
C ASN A 12 5.65 -6.37 3.91
N GLU A 13 4.99 -5.88 4.95
CA GLU A 13 3.56 -5.62 4.99
C GLU A 13 3.25 -4.34 5.79
N MET A 14 2.22 -3.59 5.38
CA MET A 14 1.80 -2.38 6.07
C MET A 14 0.33 -2.06 5.79
N ARG A 15 -0.39 -1.49 6.77
CA ARG A 15 -1.75 -0.99 6.56
C ARG A 15 -1.72 0.28 5.70
N LEU A 16 -2.65 0.37 4.77
CA LEU A 16 -2.77 1.49 3.83
C LEU A 16 -2.92 2.84 4.56
N GLY A 17 -3.64 2.89 5.68
CA GLY A 17 -3.77 4.09 6.49
C GLY A 17 -2.46 4.53 7.17
N ASP A 18 -1.63 3.58 7.58
CA ASP A 18 -0.32 3.88 8.18
C ASP A 18 0.66 4.37 7.10
N ALA A 19 0.65 3.72 5.93
CA ALA A 19 1.42 4.17 4.76
C ALA A 19 1.02 5.59 4.32
N ALA A 20 -0.27 5.91 4.35
CA ALA A 20 -0.78 7.26 4.03
C ALA A 20 -0.25 8.32 5.02
N ARG A 21 -0.18 7.99 6.31
CA ARG A 21 0.37 8.87 7.34
C ARG A 21 1.87 9.06 7.18
N GLU A 22 2.63 7.98 6.99
CA GLU A 22 4.08 8.05 6.83
C GLU A 22 4.49 8.85 5.59
N LEU A 23 3.74 8.71 4.50
CA LEU A 23 3.99 9.45 3.26
C LEU A 23 3.37 10.85 3.25
N ASN A 24 2.59 11.20 4.27
CA ASN A 24 1.79 12.43 4.34
C ASN A 24 0.93 12.64 3.07
N ILE A 25 0.26 11.57 2.62
CA ILE A 25 -0.61 11.54 1.43
C ILE A 25 -2.04 11.25 1.87
N ASP A 26 -3.03 11.87 1.20
CA ASP A 26 -4.44 11.54 1.43
C ASP A 26 -4.70 10.05 1.18
N LYS A 27 -5.34 9.40 2.14
CA LYS A 27 -5.60 7.95 2.10
C LYS A 27 -6.29 7.50 0.81
N ARG A 28 -7.22 8.29 0.25
CA ARG A 28 -7.95 7.95 -0.98
C ARG A 28 -7.07 8.07 -2.21
N VAL A 29 -6.09 8.99 -2.20
CA VAL A 29 -5.08 9.09 -3.25
C VAL A 29 -4.17 7.86 -3.19
N LEU A 30 -3.67 7.54 -2.00
CA LEU A 30 -2.79 6.37 -1.82
C LEU A 30 -3.51 5.06 -2.17
N GLU A 31 -4.80 4.95 -1.85
CA GLU A 31 -5.63 3.79 -2.24
C GLU A 31 -5.73 3.64 -3.76
N ARG A 32 -5.95 4.73 -4.50
CA ARG A 32 -5.95 4.66 -5.98
C ARG A 32 -4.60 4.25 -6.53
N CYS A 33 -3.51 4.84 -6.02
CA CYS A 33 -2.15 4.46 -6.41
C CYS A 33 -1.88 2.98 -6.12
N SER A 34 -2.26 2.51 -4.92
CA SER A 34 -2.05 1.11 -4.52
C SER A 34 -2.80 0.14 -5.45
N LYS A 35 -4.05 0.45 -5.82
CA LYS A 35 -4.82 -0.36 -6.77
C LYS A 35 -4.19 -0.41 -8.18
N ILE A 36 -3.60 0.70 -8.64
CA ILE A 36 -2.85 0.71 -9.91
C ILE A 36 -1.64 -0.23 -9.79
N LEU A 37 -0.87 -0.12 -8.72
CA LEU A 37 0.30 -0.97 -8.50
C LEU A 37 -0.06 -2.45 -8.33
N GLU A 38 -1.20 -2.75 -7.71
CA GLU A 38 -1.74 -4.11 -7.61
C GLU A 38 -2.12 -4.68 -8.97
N ASN A 39 -2.81 -3.91 -9.82
CA ASN A 39 -3.16 -4.32 -11.17
C ASN A 39 -1.94 -4.62 -12.04
N GLU A 40 -0.86 -3.85 -11.86
CA GLU A 40 0.44 -4.06 -12.51
C GLU A 40 1.27 -5.18 -11.87
N LYS A 41 0.77 -5.86 -10.83
CA LYS A 41 1.44 -6.92 -10.07
C LYS A 41 2.77 -6.48 -9.46
N ILE A 42 2.83 -5.22 -9.01
CA ILE A 42 4.02 -4.66 -8.36
C ILE A 42 3.92 -4.84 -6.83
N ILE A 43 2.71 -4.78 -6.28
CA ILE A 43 2.41 -5.06 -4.87
C ILE A 43 1.14 -5.92 -4.79
N GLY A 44 0.96 -6.62 -3.68
CA GLY A 44 -0.30 -7.27 -3.34
C GLY A 44 -1.12 -6.42 -2.36
N ILE A 45 -2.44 -6.55 -2.41
CA ILE A 45 -3.33 -5.94 -1.39
C ILE A 45 -4.23 -7.02 -0.77
N LYS A 46 -4.16 -7.15 0.55
CA LYS A 46 -5.10 -7.97 1.32
C LYS A 46 -6.21 -7.08 1.86
N TYR A 47 -7.46 -7.44 1.55
CA TYR A 47 -8.66 -6.77 2.04
C TYR A 47 -9.25 -7.54 3.24
N PRO A 48 -8.94 -7.17 4.50
CA PRO A 48 -9.58 -7.78 5.65
C PRO A 48 -11.07 -7.38 5.73
N LEU A 49 -11.88 -8.21 6.41
CA LEU A 49 -13.31 -7.92 6.62
C LEU A 49 -13.55 -6.64 7.43
N VAL A 50 -12.60 -6.27 8.29
CA VAL A 50 -12.66 -5.07 9.13
C VAL A 50 -11.29 -4.40 9.13
N GLY A 51 -11.29 -3.07 8.99
CA GLY A 51 -10.08 -2.25 9.04
C GLY A 51 -9.51 -1.90 7.67
N ASP A 52 -8.26 -1.48 7.67
CA ASP A 52 -7.60 -0.95 6.47
C ASP A 52 -7.01 -2.07 5.60
N PRO A 53 -7.01 -1.89 4.25
CA PRO A 53 -6.27 -2.76 3.36
C PRO A 53 -4.80 -2.88 3.77
N ILE A 54 -4.24 -4.07 3.62
CA ILE A 54 -2.83 -4.34 3.93
C ILE A 54 -2.08 -4.43 2.61
N LEU A 55 -1.15 -3.51 2.41
CA LEU A 55 -0.19 -3.51 1.31
C LEU A 55 0.92 -4.49 1.63
N MET A 56 1.30 -5.31 0.66
CA MET A 56 2.36 -6.29 0.83
C MET A 56 3.18 -6.42 -0.46
N LYS A 57 4.42 -6.89 -0.33
CA LYS A 57 5.25 -7.17 -1.49
C LYS A 57 4.61 -8.28 -2.33
N GLU A 58 4.55 -8.09 -3.65
CA GLU A 58 4.13 -9.15 -4.57
C GLU A 58 5.18 -10.29 -4.57
N LYS A 59 4.72 -11.54 -4.59
CA LYS A 59 5.59 -12.73 -4.54
C LYS A 59 6.04 -13.18 -5.92
#